data_AF-A0A2V1DFW6-F1
#
_entry.id   AF-A0A2V1DFW6-F1
#
_cell.length_a   1.000
_cell.length_b   1.000
_cell.length_c   1.000
_cell.angle_alpha   90.00
_cell.angle_beta   90.00
_cell.angle_gamma   90.00
#
_symmetry.space_group_name_H-M   'P 1'
#
loop_
_entity.id
_entity.type
_entity.pdbx_description
1 polymer ?
#
loop_
_entity_poly.entity_id
_entity_poly.type
_entity_poly.pdbx_seq_one_letter_code
_entity_poly.pdbx_strand_id
1 'polypeptide(L)'
;MNEPQGKEMLARDLLFKTEIDDGEELIQVLPEVIFARHWLPAAPDKWVERQYGALEQPRPDHAVGYITQQDANSMDPRSKAALERTEEDKIMRLDRYASTSHLHFPFLTCQWKSQKSGEGHYHASLQGARDGAAIVRNLHDFYRSAQHVTSIVDTAHFSLTTDTNSAKLWVHWLENAEDRGADYHMELISQAFLRPLTPRDTGMVDMRKMLRNILEYAVTERLNNIKDAI
;
A
#
# COMPACT_ATOMS: atom_id res chain seq x y z
N MET A 1 -17.05 -1.43 21.88
CA MET A 1 -16.35 -1.03 20.63
C MET A 1 -16.80 -1.95 19.51
N ASN A 2 -17.37 -1.40 18.46
CA ASN A 2 -17.68 -2.16 17.24
C ASN A 2 -16.43 -2.23 16.35
N GLU A 3 -16.42 -3.14 15.37
CA GLU A 3 -15.25 -3.38 14.51
C GLU A 3 -14.75 -2.12 13.78
N PRO A 4 -15.62 -1.28 13.15
CA PRO A 4 -15.17 -0.04 12.51
C PRO A 4 -14.44 0.93 13.45
N GLN A 5 -14.94 1.11 14.68
CA GLN A 5 -14.27 1.97 15.66
C GLN A 5 -12.92 1.40 16.10
N GLY A 6 -12.79 0.07 16.20
CA GLY A 6 -11.52 -0.57 16.52
C GLY A 6 -10.47 -0.40 15.41
N LYS A 7 -10.89 -0.50 14.15
CA LYS A 7 -10.02 -0.25 12.98
C LYS A 7 -9.50 1.18 13.00
N GLU A 8 -10.39 2.16 13.16
CA GLU A 8 -10.03 3.60 13.15
C GLU A 8 -9.06 3.95 14.29
N MET A 9 -9.30 3.43 15.51
CA MET A 9 -8.40 3.69 16.65
C MET A 9 -7.01 3.10 16.42
N LEU A 10 -6.92 1.84 15.98
CA LEU A 10 -5.63 1.22 15.73
C LEU A 10 -4.93 1.83 14.50
N ALA A 11 -5.67 2.26 13.49
CA ALA A 11 -5.12 2.97 12.33
C ALA A 11 -4.37 4.23 12.77
N ARG A 12 -4.96 5.04 13.66
CA ARG A 12 -4.32 6.26 14.17
C ARG A 12 -3.05 6.00 14.97
N ASP A 13 -3.00 4.88 15.69
CA ASP A 13 -1.85 4.55 16.56
C ASP A 13 -0.74 3.80 15.83
N LEU A 14 -1.08 3.07 14.76
CA LEU A 14 -0.19 2.17 14.03
C LEU A 14 0.26 2.73 12.68
N LEU A 15 -0.64 3.40 11.95
CA LEU A 15 -0.32 4.08 10.69
C LEU A 15 0.14 5.53 10.97
N PHE A 16 0.35 6.27 9.89
CA PHE A 16 0.81 7.65 9.95
C PHE A 16 -0.35 8.61 10.14
N LYS A 17 -0.10 9.67 10.91
CA LYS A 17 -0.93 10.87 10.84
C LYS A 17 -0.56 11.66 9.59
N THR A 18 -1.50 12.37 9.00
CA THR A 18 -1.22 13.29 7.88
C THR A 18 -0.97 14.70 8.41
N GLU A 19 -0.51 15.61 7.56
CA GLU A 19 -0.21 17.00 7.92
C GLU A 19 -1.37 17.74 8.62
N ILE A 20 -2.63 17.43 8.30
CA ILE A 20 -3.82 17.99 9.00
C ILE A 20 -3.81 17.64 10.50
N ASP A 21 -3.26 16.49 10.87
CA ASP A 21 -3.22 15.97 12.24
C ASP A 21 -1.83 16.13 12.88
N ASP A 22 -1.08 17.17 12.49
CA ASP A 22 0.32 17.42 12.87
C ASP A 22 1.24 16.21 12.57
N GLY A 23 0.99 15.55 11.44
CA GLY A 23 1.66 14.35 11.00
C GLY A 23 2.60 14.57 9.82
N GLU A 24 2.53 13.67 8.85
CA GLU A 24 3.49 13.58 7.74
C GLU A 24 3.02 14.39 6.53
N GLU A 25 3.96 15.14 5.94
CA GLU A 25 3.77 15.83 4.66
C GLU A 25 3.79 14.84 3.48
N LEU A 26 3.31 15.29 2.31
CA LEU A 26 3.40 14.60 1.00
C LEU A 26 2.58 13.31 0.88
N ILE A 27 1.99 12.81 1.96
CA ILE A 27 1.26 11.55 1.97
C ILE A 27 -0.19 11.73 2.39
N GLN A 28 -1.01 10.75 2.04
CA GLN A 28 -2.36 10.63 2.56
C GLN A 28 -2.63 9.19 2.99
N VAL A 29 -3.43 9.05 4.04
CA VAL A 29 -3.99 7.77 4.48
C VAL A 29 -5.48 7.78 4.13
N LEU A 30 -5.89 6.89 3.23
CA LEU A 30 -7.28 6.82 2.77
C LEU A 30 -7.91 5.47 3.12
N PRO A 31 -9.14 5.47 3.64
CA PRO A 31 -9.88 4.24 3.90
C PRO A 31 -10.49 3.69 2.60
N GLU A 32 -10.58 2.36 2.52
CA GLU A 32 -11.37 1.61 1.52
C GLU A 32 -11.11 1.99 0.05
N VAL A 33 -9.87 2.36 -0.27
CA VAL A 33 -9.44 2.76 -1.61
C VAL A 33 -9.65 1.60 -2.58
N ILE A 34 -10.32 1.86 -3.70
CA ILE A 34 -10.62 0.84 -4.72
C ILE A 34 -9.58 0.95 -5.85
N PHE A 35 -8.73 -0.05 -6.02
CA PHE A 35 -7.78 -0.06 -7.14
C PHE A 35 -8.39 -0.65 -8.41
N ALA A 36 -7.84 -0.26 -9.56
CA ALA A 36 -8.31 -0.70 -10.85
C ALA A 36 -8.05 -2.20 -11.08
N ARG A 37 -9.10 -2.93 -11.51
CA ARG A 37 -9.04 -4.39 -11.71
C ARG A 37 -8.05 -4.84 -12.78
N HIS A 38 -7.72 -3.99 -13.76
CA HIS A 38 -6.82 -4.37 -14.85
C HIS A 38 -5.37 -4.58 -14.37
N TRP A 39 -5.04 -4.11 -13.16
CA TRP A 39 -3.76 -4.36 -12.50
C TRP A 39 -3.67 -5.73 -11.82
N LEU A 40 -4.78 -6.44 -11.63
CA LEU A 40 -4.76 -7.79 -11.06
C LEU A 40 -3.96 -8.75 -11.96
N PRO A 41 -3.20 -9.70 -11.38
CA PRO A 41 -2.59 -10.77 -12.15
C PRO A 41 -3.65 -11.60 -12.88
N ALA A 42 -3.28 -12.12 -14.05
CA ALA A 42 -4.10 -13.12 -14.72
C ALA A 42 -4.10 -14.43 -13.90
N ALA A 43 -5.13 -15.26 -14.09
CA ALA A 43 -5.13 -16.60 -13.53
C ALA A 43 -3.92 -17.39 -14.07
N PRO A 44 -3.24 -18.22 -13.25
CA PRO A 44 -2.10 -19.02 -13.69
C PRO A 44 -2.43 -19.91 -14.89
N ASP A 45 -3.66 -20.45 -14.91
CA ASP A 45 -4.17 -21.22 -16.03
C ASP A 45 -5.71 -21.15 -16.13
N LYS A 46 -6.26 -21.71 -17.21
CA LYS A 46 -7.71 -21.77 -17.49
C LYS A 46 -8.49 -22.65 -16.51
N TRP A 47 -7.83 -23.60 -15.84
CA TRP A 47 -8.49 -24.45 -14.85
C TRP A 47 -8.74 -23.65 -13.58
N VAL A 48 -7.75 -22.89 -13.10
CA VAL A 48 -7.88 -21.99 -11.95
C VAL A 48 -8.98 -20.95 -12.21
N GLU A 49 -8.97 -20.34 -13.39
CA GLU A 49 -10.01 -19.37 -13.78
C GLU A 49 -11.42 -19.96 -13.74
N ARG A 50 -11.61 -21.20 -14.23
CA ARG A 50 -12.92 -21.88 -14.20
C ARG A 50 -13.35 -22.30 -12.81
N GLN A 51 -12.40 -22.75 -11.98
CA GLN A 51 -12.69 -23.33 -10.67
C GLN A 51 -12.95 -22.26 -9.61
N TYR A 52 -12.18 -21.16 -9.65
CA TYR A 52 -12.18 -20.13 -8.60
C TYR A 52 -12.69 -18.77 -9.09
N GLY A 53 -12.84 -18.58 -10.40
CA GLY A 53 -13.26 -17.32 -10.99
C GLY A 53 -12.16 -16.27 -11.02
N ALA A 54 -12.57 -15.03 -11.34
CA ALA A 54 -11.67 -13.88 -11.33
C ALA A 54 -11.42 -13.40 -9.90
N LEU A 55 -10.22 -12.89 -9.65
CA LEU A 55 -9.90 -12.22 -8.38
C LEU A 55 -10.89 -11.07 -8.12
N GLU A 56 -11.23 -10.90 -6.84
CA GLU A 56 -11.99 -9.76 -6.36
C GLU A 56 -11.27 -8.43 -6.64
N GLN A 57 -12.00 -7.32 -6.62
CA GLN A 57 -11.36 -6.02 -6.82
C GLN A 57 -10.45 -5.71 -5.63
N PRO A 58 -9.20 -5.23 -5.86
CA PRO A 58 -8.35 -4.81 -4.76
C PRO A 58 -8.97 -3.63 -4.03
N ARG A 59 -9.11 -3.80 -2.71
CA ARG A 59 -9.71 -2.83 -1.81
C ARG A 59 -9.09 -3.02 -0.42
N PRO A 60 -7.89 -2.45 -0.17
CA PRO A 60 -7.35 -2.39 1.17
C PRO A 60 -8.29 -1.62 2.08
N ASP A 61 -8.38 -2.02 3.35
CA ASP A 61 -9.13 -1.25 4.32
C ASP A 61 -8.53 0.15 4.50
N HIS A 62 -7.19 0.27 4.43
CA HIS A 62 -6.48 1.55 4.36
C HIS A 62 -5.33 1.48 3.35
N ALA A 63 -5.12 2.55 2.59
CA ALA A 63 -3.95 2.72 1.76
C ALA A 63 -3.20 4.01 2.12
N VAL A 64 -1.89 3.94 2.08
CA VAL A 64 -0.98 5.08 2.22
C VAL A 64 -0.21 5.24 0.93
N GLY A 65 -0.24 6.45 0.40
CA GLY A 65 0.42 6.85 -0.82
C GLY A 65 0.60 8.36 -0.86
N TYR A 66 0.98 8.87 -2.02
CA TYR A 66 1.26 10.28 -2.21
C TYR A 66 -0.04 11.08 -2.42
N ILE A 67 -0.15 12.19 -1.70
CA ILE A 67 -1.29 13.10 -1.80
C ILE A 67 -1.29 13.82 -3.15
N THR A 68 -2.48 13.96 -3.75
CA THR A 68 -2.65 14.69 -5.01
C THR A 68 -2.58 16.20 -4.82
N GLN A 69 -2.28 16.97 -5.86
CA GLN A 69 -2.39 18.44 -5.84
C GLN A 69 -3.79 18.90 -5.47
N GLN A 70 -4.82 18.24 -6.02
CA GLN A 70 -6.19 18.60 -5.73
C GLN A 70 -6.50 18.43 -4.24
N ASP A 71 -6.15 17.28 -3.67
CA ASP A 71 -6.45 16.98 -2.28
C ASP A 71 -5.61 17.86 -1.35
N ALA A 72 -4.31 18.03 -1.61
CA ALA A 72 -3.41 18.89 -0.84
C ALA A 72 -3.90 20.36 -0.76
N ASN A 73 -4.39 20.90 -1.89
CA ASN A 73 -4.94 22.26 -1.96
C ASN A 73 -6.31 22.40 -1.28
N SER A 74 -7.03 21.29 -1.09
CA SER A 74 -8.34 21.26 -0.43
C SER A 74 -8.26 21.16 1.09
N MET A 75 -7.08 20.83 1.65
CA MET A 75 -6.84 20.75 3.09
C MET A 75 -6.79 22.15 3.74
N ASP A 76 -7.15 22.22 5.03
CA ASP A 76 -7.03 23.41 5.86
C ASP A 76 -6.35 23.08 7.19
N PRO A 77 -5.09 23.53 7.43
CA PRO A 77 -4.25 24.30 6.51
C PRO A 77 -3.86 23.48 5.26
N ARG A 78 -3.48 24.16 4.18
CA ARG A 78 -3.06 23.50 2.94
C ARG A 78 -1.86 22.60 3.20
N SER A 79 -1.95 21.38 2.70
CA SER A 79 -0.85 20.42 2.76
C SER A 79 0.06 20.56 1.55
N LYS A 80 1.27 20.02 1.65
CA LYS A 80 2.21 19.96 0.52
C LYS A 80 1.93 18.73 -0.35
N ALA A 81 1.73 18.96 -1.65
CA ALA A 81 1.61 17.89 -2.64
C ALA A 81 2.96 17.20 -2.89
N ALA A 82 2.95 15.89 -3.13
CA ALA A 82 4.15 15.13 -3.45
C ALA A 82 4.71 15.46 -4.83
N LEU A 83 3.82 15.68 -5.78
CA LEU A 83 4.11 15.91 -7.19
C LEU A 83 3.65 17.32 -7.59
N GLU A 84 4.39 17.94 -8.51
CA GLU A 84 3.98 19.16 -9.17
C GLU A 84 2.81 18.89 -10.12
N ARG A 85 2.01 19.91 -10.43
CA ARG A 85 0.87 19.75 -11.33
C ARG A 85 1.27 19.26 -12.73
N THR A 86 2.41 19.71 -13.23
CA THR A 86 2.99 19.25 -14.51
C THR A 86 3.40 17.78 -14.46
N GLU A 87 3.86 17.29 -13.30
CA GLU A 87 4.20 15.88 -13.09
C GLU A 87 2.93 15.02 -13.02
N GLU A 88 1.91 15.44 -12.27
CA GLU A 88 0.61 14.74 -12.20
C GLU A 88 -0.08 14.68 -13.56
N ASP A 89 -0.07 15.77 -14.34
CA ASP A 89 -0.66 15.80 -15.68
C ASP A 89 -0.02 14.76 -16.60
N LYS A 90 1.29 14.49 -16.47
CA LYS A 90 1.98 13.44 -17.24
C LYS A 90 1.55 12.04 -16.80
N ILE A 91 1.45 11.79 -15.49
CA ILE A 91 0.95 10.50 -14.96
C ILE A 91 -0.50 10.26 -15.40
N MET A 92 -1.35 11.29 -15.33
CA MET A 92 -2.75 11.21 -15.74
C MET A 92 -2.89 11.02 -17.25
N ARG A 93 -2.07 11.68 -18.08
CA ARG A 93 -2.07 11.47 -19.55
C ARG A 93 -1.64 10.07 -19.95
N LEU A 94 -0.82 9.41 -19.13
CA LEU A 94 -0.52 8.01 -19.34
C LEU A 94 -1.73 7.11 -19.06
N ASP A 95 -2.85 7.65 -18.55
CA ASP A 95 -4.25 7.18 -18.42
C ASP A 95 -4.45 5.77 -17.82
N ARG A 96 -3.36 5.06 -17.58
CA ARG A 96 -3.27 3.68 -17.12
C ARG A 96 -2.79 3.66 -15.67
N TYR A 97 -1.90 4.57 -15.28
CA TYR A 97 -1.16 4.46 -14.02
C TYR A 97 -1.85 5.03 -12.78
N ALA A 98 -2.91 5.83 -12.94
CA ALA A 98 -3.71 6.29 -11.81
C ALA A 98 -4.48 5.10 -11.21
N SER A 99 -3.91 4.48 -10.17
CA SER A 99 -4.58 3.41 -9.43
C SER A 99 -5.87 3.89 -8.78
N THR A 100 -5.91 5.17 -8.35
CA THR A 100 -7.11 5.96 -7.98
C THR A 100 -6.93 7.45 -8.29
N SER A 101 -8.01 8.23 -8.22
CA SER A 101 -8.00 9.70 -8.40
C SER A 101 -7.52 10.50 -7.19
N HIS A 102 -7.35 9.85 -6.03
CA HIS A 102 -7.07 10.51 -4.75
C HIS A 102 -5.76 10.05 -4.09
N LEU A 103 -5.06 9.09 -4.71
CA LEU A 103 -3.84 8.53 -4.14
C LEU A 103 -2.89 8.07 -5.24
N HIS A 104 -1.70 8.68 -5.27
CA HIS A 104 -0.66 8.28 -6.21
C HIS A 104 0.28 7.25 -5.58
N PHE A 105 0.67 6.26 -6.38
CA PHE A 105 1.65 5.21 -6.08
C PHE A 105 1.69 4.73 -4.61
N PRO A 106 0.64 4.02 -4.13
CA PRO A 106 0.60 3.51 -2.77
C PRO A 106 1.87 2.71 -2.43
N PHE A 107 2.40 2.94 -1.23
CA PHE A 107 3.61 2.26 -0.73
C PHE A 107 3.34 1.43 0.53
N LEU A 108 2.19 1.64 1.18
CA LEU A 108 1.74 0.83 2.31
C LEU A 108 0.22 0.60 2.22
N THR A 109 -0.24 -0.63 2.40
CA THR A 109 -1.67 -0.95 2.55
C THR A 109 -1.92 -1.71 3.85
N CYS A 110 -3.09 -1.55 4.45
CA CYS A 110 -3.49 -2.29 5.65
C CYS A 110 -4.79 -3.07 5.44
N GLN A 111 -4.81 -4.29 5.98
CA GLN A 111 -6.02 -5.12 6.11
C GLN A 111 -6.28 -5.41 7.58
N TRP A 112 -7.42 -4.93 8.09
CA TRP A 112 -7.85 -5.13 9.47
C TRP A 112 -8.89 -6.23 9.54
N LYS A 113 -8.64 -7.21 10.38
CA LYS A 113 -9.61 -8.26 10.70
C LYS A 113 -9.97 -8.21 12.18
N SER A 114 -11.23 -8.48 12.46
CA SER A 114 -11.72 -8.65 13.81
C SER A 114 -11.63 -10.12 14.21
N GLN A 115 -11.08 -10.42 15.39
CA GLN A 115 -11.12 -11.79 15.93
C GLN A 115 -12.54 -12.35 16.08
N LYS A 116 -13.57 -11.48 16.09
CA LYS A 116 -14.98 -11.91 16.23
C LYS A 116 -15.58 -12.47 14.95
N SER A 117 -15.08 -12.12 13.77
CA SER A 117 -15.70 -12.51 12.49
C SER A 117 -15.22 -13.87 11.97
N GLY A 118 -14.35 -14.58 12.69
CA GLY A 118 -13.75 -15.84 12.24
C GLY A 118 -12.69 -15.65 11.13
N GLU A 119 -12.52 -14.43 10.64
CA GLU A 119 -11.46 -14.04 9.74
C GLU A 119 -10.25 -13.55 10.54
N GLY A 120 -9.09 -14.19 10.36
CA GLY A 120 -7.84 -13.76 10.98
C GLY A 120 -6.79 -13.34 9.96
N HIS A 121 -5.52 -13.36 10.38
CA HIS A 121 -4.38 -13.00 9.52
C HIS A 121 -4.32 -13.78 8.20
N TYR A 122 -4.84 -15.01 8.13
CA TYR A 122 -4.88 -15.77 6.89
C TYR A 122 -5.69 -15.05 5.81
N HIS A 123 -6.94 -14.70 6.09
CA HIS A 123 -7.80 -13.95 5.16
C HIS A 123 -7.21 -12.57 4.82
N ALA A 124 -6.68 -11.88 5.84
CA ALA A 124 -6.02 -10.59 5.65
C ALA A 124 -4.79 -10.70 4.73
N SER A 125 -4.02 -11.79 4.83
CA SER A 125 -2.84 -12.01 3.99
C SER A 125 -3.21 -12.31 2.54
N LEU A 126 -4.29 -13.04 2.28
CA LEU A 126 -4.79 -13.28 0.92
C LEU A 126 -5.26 -11.98 0.26
N GLN A 127 -5.98 -11.14 1.02
CA GLN A 127 -6.39 -9.81 0.54
C GLN A 127 -5.17 -8.91 0.32
N GLY A 128 -4.21 -8.93 1.25
CA GLY A 128 -2.94 -8.20 1.13
C GLY A 128 -2.10 -8.64 -0.07
N ALA A 129 -2.07 -9.95 -0.40
CA ALA A 129 -1.38 -10.49 -1.58
C ALA A 129 -2.01 -9.95 -2.87
N ARG A 130 -3.34 -9.96 -2.95
CA ARG A 130 -4.10 -9.43 -4.09
C ARG A 130 -3.85 -7.93 -4.26
N ASP A 131 -3.92 -7.17 -3.18
CA ASP A 131 -3.74 -5.71 -3.21
C ASP A 131 -2.29 -5.36 -3.59
N GLY A 132 -1.31 -6.04 -2.97
CA GLY A 132 0.10 -5.87 -3.26
C GLY A 132 0.45 -6.22 -4.71
N ALA A 133 -0.06 -7.33 -5.24
CA ALA A 133 0.16 -7.74 -6.63
C ALA A 133 -0.32 -6.68 -7.63
N ALA A 134 -1.48 -6.05 -7.38
CA ALA A 134 -1.98 -4.97 -8.23
C ALA A 134 -1.08 -3.74 -8.18
N ILE A 135 -0.61 -3.35 -6.99
CA ILE A 135 0.26 -2.18 -6.81
C ILE A 135 1.64 -2.38 -7.44
N VAL A 136 2.30 -3.51 -7.20
CA VAL A 136 3.64 -3.76 -7.76
C VAL A 136 3.59 -3.86 -9.28
N ARG A 137 2.50 -4.41 -9.86
CA ARG A 137 2.31 -4.43 -11.31
C ARG A 137 2.14 -3.02 -11.87
N ASN A 138 1.30 -2.20 -11.23
CA ASN A 138 1.07 -0.81 -11.64
C ASN A 138 2.38 -0.02 -11.65
N LEU A 139 3.18 -0.15 -10.58
CA LEU A 139 4.45 0.55 -10.44
C LEU A 139 5.51 0.04 -11.41
N HIS A 140 5.60 -1.27 -11.61
CA HIS A 140 6.49 -1.86 -12.61
C HIS A 140 6.17 -1.38 -14.03
N ASP A 141 4.89 -1.41 -14.42
CA ASP A 141 4.48 -0.97 -15.76
C ASP A 141 4.68 0.55 -15.97
N PHE A 142 4.55 1.35 -14.89
CA PHE A 142 4.87 2.78 -14.90
C PHE A 142 6.35 2.99 -15.25
N TYR A 143 7.27 2.41 -14.47
CA TYR A 143 8.72 2.58 -14.71
C TYR A 143 9.16 2.01 -16.06
N ARG A 144 8.62 0.85 -16.46
CA ARG A 144 8.88 0.27 -17.79
C ARG A 144 8.47 1.22 -18.91
N SER A 145 7.32 1.88 -18.77
CA SER A 145 6.83 2.81 -19.79
C SER A 145 7.62 4.11 -19.84
N ALA A 146 8.17 4.52 -18.71
CA ALA A 146 9.12 5.61 -18.61
C ALA A 146 10.53 5.24 -19.14
N GLN A 147 10.77 3.97 -19.49
CA GLN A 147 12.10 3.43 -19.82
C GLN A 147 13.13 3.69 -18.71
N HIS A 148 12.65 3.74 -17.46
CA HIS A 148 13.47 3.99 -16.28
C HIS A 148 13.91 2.65 -15.68
N VAL A 149 15.22 2.50 -15.46
CA VAL A 149 15.78 1.27 -14.89
C VAL A 149 15.53 1.26 -13.40
N THR A 150 14.85 0.22 -12.91
CA THR A 150 14.54 0.05 -11.50
C THR A 150 15.14 -1.21 -10.91
N SER A 151 15.40 -1.16 -9.62
CA SER A 151 15.61 -2.33 -8.78
C SER A 151 14.27 -2.88 -8.27
N ILE A 152 14.33 -4.07 -7.67
CA ILE A 152 13.19 -4.65 -6.95
C ILE A 152 12.72 -3.72 -5.82
N VAL A 153 13.63 -3.00 -5.16
CA VAL A 153 13.31 -2.11 -4.04
C VAL A 153 12.52 -0.88 -4.50
N ASP A 154 12.77 -0.39 -5.71
CA ASP A 154 12.05 0.76 -6.30
C ASP A 154 10.59 0.44 -6.61
N THR A 155 10.30 -0.84 -6.85
CA THR A 155 8.97 -1.33 -7.23
C THR A 155 8.26 -2.08 -6.10
N ALA A 156 8.92 -2.26 -4.95
CA ALA A 156 8.37 -2.99 -3.83
C ALA A 156 7.19 -2.25 -3.20
N HIS A 157 6.27 -3.04 -2.63
CA HIS A 157 5.14 -2.55 -1.86
C HIS A 157 5.13 -3.22 -0.49
N PHE A 158 4.66 -2.51 0.54
CA PHE A 158 4.51 -3.08 1.88
C PHE A 158 3.04 -3.23 2.24
N SER A 159 2.69 -4.32 2.92
CA SER A 159 1.35 -4.44 3.50
C SER A 159 1.40 -4.82 4.97
N LEU A 160 0.41 -4.34 5.70
CA LEU A 160 0.19 -4.65 7.09
C LEU A 160 -1.09 -5.48 7.21
N THR A 161 -1.04 -6.56 7.97
CA THR A 161 -2.24 -7.28 8.38
C THR A 161 -2.34 -7.30 9.89
N THR A 162 -3.55 -7.16 10.41
CA THR A 162 -3.78 -7.10 11.86
C THR A 162 -5.08 -7.76 12.22
N ASP A 163 -5.06 -8.47 13.34
CA ASP A 163 -6.24 -9.06 13.97
C ASP A 163 -6.64 -8.31 15.25
N THR A 164 -6.18 -7.07 15.41
CA THR A 164 -6.25 -6.21 16.62
C THR A 164 -5.35 -6.64 17.79
N ASN A 165 -4.87 -7.88 17.82
CA ASN A 165 -3.95 -8.36 18.86
C ASN A 165 -2.49 -8.36 18.40
N SER A 166 -2.26 -8.68 17.14
CA SER A 166 -0.95 -8.69 16.50
C SER A 166 -0.99 -8.01 15.14
N ALA A 167 0.17 -7.50 14.72
CA ALA A 167 0.41 -6.97 13.40
C ALA A 167 1.48 -7.78 12.69
N LYS A 168 1.31 -7.95 11.38
CA LYS A 168 2.25 -8.61 10.48
C LYS A 168 2.58 -7.68 9.33
N LEU A 169 3.85 -7.43 9.11
CA LEU A 169 4.37 -6.61 8.03
C LEU A 169 4.90 -7.50 6.92
N TRP A 170 4.46 -7.24 5.71
CA TRP A 170 4.76 -8.01 4.52
C TRP A 170 5.41 -7.11 3.48
N VAL A 171 6.32 -7.67 2.68
CA VAL A 171 6.86 -7.04 1.48
C VAL A 171 6.35 -7.80 0.25
N HIS A 172 6.07 -7.06 -0.81
CA HIS A 172 5.58 -7.55 -2.09
C HIS A 172 6.50 -7.06 -3.18
N TRP A 173 6.82 -7.94 -4.13
CA TRP A 173 7.61 -7.58 -5.30
C TRP A 173 7.26 -8.44 -6.51
N LEU A 174 7.76 -8.02 -7.67
CA LEU A 174 7.58 -8.68 -8.94
C LEU A 174 8.94 -9.15 -9.48
N GLU A 175 9.03 -10.41 -9.90
CA GLU A 175 10.16 -10.95 -10.65
C GLU A 175 9.72 -11.39 -12.05
N ASN A 176 10.67 -11.45 -12.99
CA ASN A 176 10.48 -12.05 -14.33
C ASN A 176 9.35 -11.42 -15.18
N ALA A 177 9.13 -10.11 -15.07
CA ALA A 177 8.03 -9.41 -15.74
C ALA A 177 8.11 -9.36 -17.29
N GLU A 178 9.21 -9.81 -17.91
CA GLU A 178 9.48 -9.58 -19.33
C GLU A 178 8.97 -10.66 -20.29
N ASP A 179 8.84 -11.94 -19.92
CA ASP A 179 8.67 -12.98 -20.96
C ASP A 179 7.97 -14.28 -20.51
N ARG A 180 6.65 -14.22 -20.27
CA ARG A 180 5.69 -15.36 -20.12
C ARG A 180 5.29 -15.78 -18.70
N GLY A 181 5.45 -14.90 -17.72
CA GLY A 181 4.84 -15.07 -16.40
C GLY A 181 5.52 -14.16 -15.42
N ALA A 182 4.80 -13.15 -14.93
CA ALA A 182 5.31 -12.31 -13.87
C ALA A 182 5.10 -13.05 -12.54
N ASP A 183 6.17 -13.24 -11.79
CA ASP A 183 6.13 -13.93 -10.50
C ASP A 183 5.86 -12.89 -9.41
N TYR A 184 4.68 -13.01 -8.78
CA TYR A 184 4.25 -12.14 -7.70
C TYR A 184 4.65 -12.74 -6.37
N HIS A 185 5.55 -12.06 -5.66
CA HIS A 185 6.07 -12.50 -4.38
C HIS A 185 5.44 -11.72 -3.24
N MET A 186 5.25 -12.40 -2.10
CA MET A 186 4.83 -11.81 -0.84
C MET A 186 5.55 -12.56 0.29
N GLU A 187 6.24 -11.82 1.16
CA GLU A 187 7.00 -12.39 2.28
C GLU A 187 6.71 -11.67 3.59
N LEU A 188 6.58 -12.44 4.69
CA LEU A 188 6.43 -11.91 6.04
C LEU A 188 7.80 -11.47 6.56
N ILE A 189 7.99 -10.17 6.74
CA ILE A 189 9.27 -9.61 7.20
C ILE A 189 9.28 -9.23 8.68
N SER A 190 8.10 -9.09 9.30
CA SER A 190 8.00 -8.82 10.74
C SER A 190 6.63 -9.19 11.30
N GLN A 191 6.59 -9.59 12.57
CA GLN A 191 5.37 -9.82 13.32
C GLN A 191 5.55 -9.36 14.76
N ALA A 192 4.55 -8.67 15.31
CA ALA A 192 4.57 -8.19 16.68
C ALA A 192 3.19 -8.25 17.33
N PHE A 193 3.14 -8.48 18.65
CA PHE A 193 1.94 -8.22 19.44
C PHE A 193 1.80 -6.71 19.68
N LEU A 194 0.57 -6.22 19.57
CA LEU A 194 0.25 -4.79 19.73
C LEU A 194 0.06 -4.38 21.19
N ARG A 195 -0.32 -5.34 22.05
CA ARG A 195 -0.48 -5.12 23.48
C ARG A 195 0.76 -5.59 24.24
N PRO A 196 1.45 -4.71 24.99
CA PRO A 196 2.52 -5.14 25.87
C PRO A 196 1.93 -5.92 27.06
N LEU A 197 2.54 -7.05 27.40
CA LEU A 197 2.26 -7.80 28.63
C LEU A 197 3.23 -7.39 29.74
N THR A 198 4.42 -6.93 29.37
CA THR A 198 5.46 -6.42 30.26
C THR A 198 6.07 -5.13 29.70
N PRO A 199 6.74 -4.30 30.53
CA PRO A 199 7.46 -3.11 30.06
C PRO A 199 8.59 -3.41 29.06
N ARG A 200 9.00 -4.68 28.90
CA ARG A 200 10.01 -5.10 27.93
C ARG A 200 9.44 -5.41 26.56
N ASP A 201 8.11 -5.51 26.43
CA ASP A 201 7.46 -5.86 25.18
C ASP A 201 7.35 -4.62 24.28
N THR A 202 8.31 -4.45 23.39
CA THR A 202 8.43 -3.29 22.49
C THR A 202 7.78 -3.51 21.12
N GLY A 203 6.95 -4.55 20.95
CA GLY A 203 6.43 -4.98 19.65
C GLY A 203 5.78 -3.86 18.82
N MET A 204 4.90 -3.06 19.45
CA MET A 204 4.28 -1.91 18.79
C MET A 204 5.30 -0.82 18.42
N VAL A 205 6.27 -0.56 19.30
CA VAL A 205 7.32 0.44 19.07
C VAL A 205 8.21 0.00 17.90
N ASP A 206 8.62 -1.25 17.86
CA ASP A 206 9.50 -1.78 16.81
C ASP A 206 8.77 -1.86 15.46
N MET A 207 7.49 -2.24 15.46
CA MET A 207 6.64 -2.16 14.27
C MET A 207 6.57 -0.72 13.73
N ARG A 208 6.34 0.26 14.61
CA ARG A 208 6.32 1.68 14.20
C ARG A 208 7.65 2.16 13.67
N LYS A 209 8.78 1.70 14.20
CA LYS A 209 10.12 2.02 13.64
C LYS A 209 10.25 1.51 12.21
N MET A 210 9.82 0.27 11.94
CA MET A 210 9.87 -0.28 10.57
C MET A 210 8.98 0.52 9.62
N LEU A 211 7.75 0.86 10.05
CA LEU A 211 6.85 1.70 9.26
C LEU A 211 7.44 3.10 9.00
N ARG A 212 8.15 3.69 9.98
CA ARG A 212 8.87 4.95 9.79
C ARG A 212 9.98 4.85 8.75
N ASN A 213 10.77 3.78 8.75
CA ASN A 213 11.79 3.57 7.73
C ASN A 213 11.16 3.44 6.33
N ILE A 214 10.03 2.74 6.22
CA ILE A 214 9.28 2.63 4.95
C ILE A 214 8.80 4.01 4.48
N LEU A 215 8.24 4.81 5.39
CA LEU A 215 7.81 6.17 5.07
C LEU A 215 8.98 7.05 4.63
N GLU A 216 10.08 7.04 5.38
CA GLU A 216 11.27 7.83 5.08
C GLU A 216 11.79 7.51 3.68
N TYR A 217 11.94 6.22 3.35
CA TYR A 217 12.28 5.78 2.00
C TYR A 217 11.25 6.23 0.96
N ALA A 218 9.95 6.12 1.28
CA ALA A 218 8.87 6.49 0.38
C ALA A 218 8.91 7.98 0.01
N VAL A 219 9.14 8.89 0.96
CA VAL A 219 9.13 10.35 0.71
C VAL A 219 10.49 10.90 0.27
N THR A 220 11.53 10.06 0.25
CA THR A 220 12.87 10.43 -0.21
C THR A 220 13.21 9.70 -1.51
N GLU A 221 13.96 8.60 -1.43
CA GLU A 221 14.51 7.87 -2.57
C GLU A 221 13.42 7.42 -3.55
N ARG A 222 12.34 6.81 -3.06
CA ARG A 222 11.25 6.34 -3.94
C ARG A 222 10.55 7.49 -4.65
N LEU A 223 10.24 8.58 -3.95
CA LEU A 223 9.58 9.73 -4.56
C LEU A 223 10.47 10.41 -5.60
N ASN A 224 11.78 10.51 -5.34
CA ASN A 224 12.74 11.03 -6.31
C ASN A 224 12.82 10.15 -7.55
N ASN A 225 12.87 8.81 -7.38
CA ASN A 225 12.87 7.88 -8.51
C ASN A 225 11.59 7.97 -9.34
N ILE A 226 10.42 8.14 -8.69
CA ILE A 226 9.16 8.39 -9.39
C ILE A 226 9.25 9.68 -10.21
N LYS A 227 9.78 10.77 -9.64
CA LYS A 227 9.93 12.05 -10.35
C LYS A 227 10.90 11.97 -11.52
N ASP A 228 12.01 11.25 -11.37
CA ASP A 228 12.99 11.03 -12.44
C ASP A 228 12.40 10.20 -13.60
N ALA A 229 11.34 9.45 -13.35
CA ALA A 229 10.61 8.67 -14.36
C ALA A 229 9.48 9.45 -15.07
N ILE A 230 9.25 10.73 -14.74
CA ILE A 230 8.15 11.58 -15.28
C ILE A 230 8.63 12.55 -16.36
#